data_AF-A0A453HFS3-F1
#
_entry.id   AF-A0A453HFS3-F1
#
_cell.length_a   1.000
_cell.length_b   1.000
_cell.length_c   1.000
_cell.angle_alpha   90.00
_cell.angle_beta   90.00
_cell.angle_gamma   90.00
#
_symmetry.space_group_name_H-M   'P 1'
#
loop_
_entity.id
_entity.type
_entity.pdbx_description
1 polymer ?
#
loop_
_entity_poly.entity_id
_entity_poly.type
_entity_poly.pdbx_seq_one_letter_code
_entity_poly.pdbx_strand_id
1 'polypeptide(L)'
;RGTRCSSSCRRRGRRWATSTPTSTAPARDCSSPRCSSRRPPTSPTVATTWYQDMLEWLGRPAKGVPQQPTPPLRVSISKKLRAVVEDKYNRAGVEKGKYVVIHGIESDSVANMKSRGDDDCLLPLELWAEIAKEISSGGNGLRPLFVMPHEKHREEIEEIVGEETAYLFITTPGQLTCLINDSAGVVATNTAAVQLANARDKP
;
A
#
# COMPACT_ATOMS: atom_id res chain seq x y z
N ARG A 1 -27.01 -14.44 -62.33
CA ARG A 1 -25.79 -15.12 -61.83
C ARG A 1 -25.27 -14.24 -60.68
N GLY A 2 -25.66 -14.44 -59.41
CA GLY A 2 -25.07 -15.41 -58.45
C GLY A 2 -23.61 -15.02 -58.14
N THR A 3 -23.10 -14.79 -56.92
CA THR A 3 -23.46 -15.32 -55.58
C THR A 3 -22.69 -14.59 -54.47
N ARG A 4 -23.20 -14.75 -53.24
CA ARG A 4 -22.69 -14.38 -51.90
C ARG A 4 -21.21 -14.72 -51.67
N CYS A 5 -20.54 -13.94 -50.82
CA CYS A 5 -19.33 -14.37 -50.12
C CYS A 5 -19.70 -14.79 -48.68
N SER A 6 -19.49 -16.06 -48.37
CA SER A 6 -19.80 -16.73 -47.11
C SER A 6 -18.51 -17.08 -46.35
N SER A 7 -18.54 -16.81 -45.04
CA SER A 7 -17.99 -17.61 -43.94
C SER A 7 -16.60 -18.27 -44.03
N SER A 8 -15.78 -17.95 -43.02
CA SER A 8 -15.18 -18.88 -42.05
C SER A 8 -13.67 -18.69 -41.88
N CYS A 9 -13.25 -18.33 -40.67
CA CYS A 9 -11.92 -18.63 -40.19
C CYS A 9 -12.08 -19.38 -38.86
N ARG A 10 -11.84 -20.69 -38.93
CA ARG A 10 -12.00 -21.66 -37.84
C ARG A 10 -10.92 -21.45 -36.78
N ARG A 11 -11.32 -21.61 -35.52
CA ARG A 11 -10.48 -21.93 -34.37
C ARG A 11 -9.60 -23.17 -34.64
N ARG A 12 -8.28 -23.05 -34.39
CA ARG A 12 -7.36 -24.00 -33.71
C ARG A 12 -6.19 -23.12 -33.24
N GLY A 13 -5.61 -23.19 -32.05
CA GLY A 13 -5.28 -24.28 -31.14
C GLY A 13 -3.91 -23.88 -30.56
N ARG A 14 -3.73 -23.99 -29.24
CA ARG A 14 -2.57 -23.47 -28.49
C ARG A 14 -1.21 -23.99 -29.03
N ARG A 15 -0.20 -23.12 -29.02
CA ARG A 15 1.21 -23.51 -28.79
C ARG A 15 1.91 -22.37 -28.05
N TRP A 16 2.37 -22.67 -26.84
CA TRP A 16 3.46 -21.94 -26.19
C TRP A 16 4.76 -22.48 -26.78
N ALA A 17 5.62 -21.60 -27.28
CA ALA A 17 7.03 -21.89 -27.52
C ALA A 17 7.82 -20.59 -27.46
N THR A 18 8.70 -20.53 -26.48
CA THR A 18 9.86 -19.65 -26.35
C THR A 18 10.63 -19.51 -27.66
N SER A 19 10.75 -18.29 -28.18
CA SER A 19 11.84 -17.88 -29.07
C SER A 19 11.81 -16.37 -29.24
N THR A 20 12.92 -15.72 -28.88
CA THR A 20 13.22 -14.32 -29.22
C THR A 20 13.37 -14.17 -30.73
N PRO A 21 12.70 -13.21 -31.39
CA PRO A 21 13.08 -12.78 -32.73
C PRO A 21 13.89 -11.49 -32.65
N THR A 22 15.08 -11.61 -33.23
CA THR A 22 16.00 -10.57 -33.65
C THR A 22 15.35 -9.48 -34.50
N SER A 23 15.90 -8.27 -34.36
CA SER A 23 15.75 -7.09 -35.18
C SER A 23 15.66 -7.38 -36.68
N THR A 24 14.52 -7.08 -37.31
CA THR A 24 14.38 -6.21 -38.50
C THR A 24 12.92 -6.25 -38.98
N ALA A 25 12.16 -5.21 -38.68
CA ALA A 25 10.89 -4.91 -39.37
C ALA A 25 10.88 -3.42 -39.71
N PRO A 26 10.59 -3.03 -40.97
CA PRO A 26 10.58 -1.64 -41.36
C PRO A 26 9.44 -0.89 -40.65
N ALA A 27 9.72 0.34 -40.22
CA ALA A 27 8.76 1.23 -39.59
C ALA A 27 7.51 1.35 -40.48
N ARG A 28 6.37 0.89 -39.98
CA ARG A 28 5.09 1.07 -40.65
C ARG A 28 4.64 2.52 -40.46
N ASP A 29 4.69 3.24 -41.56
CA ASP A 29 4.10 4.56 -41.73
C ASP A 29 2.60 4.51 -41.36
N CYS A 30 2.23 5.21 -40.28
CA CYS A 30 0.88 5.18 -39.69
C CYS A 30 -0.08 6.13 -40.43
N SER A 31 -0.11 6.04 -41.75
CA SER A 31 -0.87 6.91 -42.64
C SER A 31 -1.98 6.14 -43.36
N SER A 32 -2.76 5.34 -42.61
CA SER A 32 -3.94 4.63 -43.13
C SER A 32 -5.19 4.95 -42.30
N PRO A 33 -6.33 5.32 -42.91
CA PRO A 33 -7.52 5.79 -42.20
C PRO A 33 -8.32 4.67 -41.49
N ARG A 34 -7.79 3.44 -41.42
CA ARG A 34 -8.42 2.30 -40.74
C ARG A 34 -7.84 1.98 -39.36
N CYS A 35 -6.89 2.78 -38.86
CA CYS A 35 -6.36 2.62 -37.52
C CYS A 35 -7.00 3.66 -36.60
N SER A 36 -8.18 3.36 -36.06
CA SER A 36 -8.73 4.13 -34.94
C SER A 36 -8.01 3.74 -33.65
N SER A 37 -6.70 4.02 -33.58
CA SER A 37 -5.97 3.96 -32.32
C SER A 37 -6.28 5.25 -31.55
N ARG A 38 -7.04 5.11 -30.47
CA ARG A 38 -7.30 6.20 -29.53
C ARG A 38 -5.96 6.60 -28.92
N ARG A 39 -5.35 7.68 -29.41
CA ARG A 39 -4.22 8.31 -28.72
C ARG A 39 -4.73 8.93 -27.41
N PRO A 40 -4.02 8.80 -26.29
CA PRO A 40 -4.37 9.51 -25.07
C PRO A 40 -4.23 11.03 -25.30
N PRO A 41 -5.08 11.87 -24.67
CA PRO A 41 -5.02 13.31 -24.82
C PRO A 41 -3.71 13.85 -24.24
N THR A 42 -3.04 14.73 -25.01
CA THR A 42 -1.82 15.43 -24.61
C THR A 42 -2.14 16.91 -24.41
N SER A 43 -2.64 17.29 -23.24
CA SER A 43 -2.52 18.65 -22.68
C SER A 43 -3.16 18.73 -21.29
N PRO A 44 -2.48 19.28 -20.27
CA PRO A 44 -3.09 19.52 -18.97
C PRO A 44 -3.77 20.89 -18.96
N THR A 45 -5.07 20.94 -18.66
CA THR A 45 -5.72 22.16 -18.17
C THR A 45 -6.27 21.88 -16.78
N VAL A 46 -5.65 22.55 -15.81
CA VAL A 46 -6.10 22.91 -14.46
C VAL A 46 -7.07 21.95 -13.75
N ALA A 47 -6.54 21.29 -12.72
CA ALA A 47 -7.22 20.65 -11.58
C ALA A 47 -7.83 19.24 -11.74
N THR A 48 -7.33 18.43 -12.66
CA THR A 48 -7.55 16.97 -12.66
C THR A 48 -6.17 16.31 -12.58
N THR A 49 -5.87 15.60 -11.50
CA THR A 49 -4.56 14.94 -11.35
C THR A 49 -4.41 13.88 -12.44
N TRP A 50 -3.21 13.67 -12.97
CA TRP A 50 -2.94 12.64 -14.01
C TRP A 50 -3.51 11.25 -13.67
N TYR A 51 -3.67 10.95 -12.38
CA TYR A 51 -4.32 9.73 -11.89
C TYR A 51 -5.81 9.68 -12.17
N GLN A 52 -6.55 10.79 -12.10
CA GLN A 52 -7.97 10.83 -12.43
C GLN A 52 -8.20 10.62 -13.93
N ASP A 53 -7.38 11.21 -14.81
CA ASP A 53 -7.45 10.98 -16.25
C ASP A 53 -7.07 9.53 -16.62
N MET A 54 -6.07 8.97 -15.92
CA MET A 54 -5.70 7.56 -16.05
C MET A 54 -6.79 6.62 -15.52
N LEU A 55 -7.45 6.95 -14.40
CA LEU A 55 -8.60 6.20 -13.88
C LEU A 55 -9.79 6.31 -14.82
N GLU A 56 -10.02 7.46 -15.43
CA GLU A 56 -11.07 7.62 -16.42
C GLU A 56 -10.76 6.80 -17.68
N TRP A 57 -9.50 6.75 -18.12
CA TRP A 57 -9.07 6.00 -19.30
C TRP A 57 -9.02 4.48 -19.08
N LEU A 58 -8.42 4.01 -17.97
CA LEU A 58 -8.35 2.60 -17.57
C LEU A 58 -9.70 2.08 -17.07
N GLY A 59 -10.50 2.95 -16.47
CA GLY A 59 -11.83 2.65 -15.94
C GLY A 59 -12.92 2.61 -17.00
N ARG A 60 -12.66 3.00 -18.26
CA ARG A 60 -13.63 2.83 -19.36
C ARG A 60 -13.82 1.33 -19.60
N PRO A 61 -14.97 0.75 -19.20
CA PRO A 61 -15.18 -0.66 -19.40
C PRO A 61 -15.29 -0.91 -20.90
N ALA A 62 -14.64 -1.97 -21.39
CA ALA A 62 -14.93 -2.46 -22.74
C ALA A 62 -16.43 -2.73 -22.87
N LYS A 63 -16.98 -2.60 -24.09
CA LYS A 63 -18.42 -2.77 -24.34
C LYS A 63 -18.90 -4.11 -23.75
N GLY A 64 -19.78 -4.06 -22.75
CA GLY A 64 -20.31 -5.24 -22.05
C GLY A 64 -19.63 -5.63 -20.73
N VAL A 65 -18.67 -4.84 -20.23
CA VAL A 65 -18.09 -5.04 -18.90
C VAL A 65 -18.95 -4.35 -17.84
N PRO A 66 -19.48 -5.07 -16.83
CA PRO A 66 -20.27 -4.48 -15.75
C PRO A 66 -19.45 -3.45 -14.96
N GLN A 67 -20.01 -2.25 -14.77
CA GLN A 67 -19.45 -1.26 -13.86
C GLN A 67 -19.89 -1.60 -12.44
N GLN A 68 -19.08 -2.37 -11.71
CA GLN A 68 -19.21 -2.46 -10.26
C GLN A 68 -18.27 -1.43 -9.64
N PRO A 69 -18.74 -0.63 -8.66
CA PRO A 69 -17.86 0.26 -7.91
C PRO A 69 -16.78 -0.60 -7.24
N THR A 70 -15.53 -0.18 -7.35
CA THR A 70 -14.42 -0.88 -6.69
C THR A 70 -14.66 -0.85 -5.20
N PRO A 71 -14.79 -2.01 -4.52
CA PRO A 71 -14.95 -2.03 -3.09
C PRO A 71 -13.72 -1.38 -2.42
N PRO A 72 -13.88 -0.77 -1.24
CA PRO A 72 -12.75 -0.21 -0.51
C PRO A 72 -11.72 -1.30 -0.22
N LEU A 73 -10.46 -0.88 -0.01
CA LEU A 73 -9.40 -1.81 0.36
C LEU A 73 -9.82 -2.59 1.61
N ARG A 74 -9.66 -3.91 1.58
CA ARG A 74 -9.97 -4.80 2.71
C ARG A 74 -8.84 -5.80 2.90
N VAL A 75 -8.46 -6.01 4.15
CA VAL A 75 -7.48 -7.04 4.54
C VAL A 75 -8.13 -8.00 5.53
N SER A 76 -8.08 -9.30 5.19
CA SER A 76 -8.57 -10.38 6.03
C SER A 76 -7.51 -10.80 7.04
N ILE A 77 -7.91 -10.93 8.31
CA ILE A 77 -7.02 -11.30 9.41
C ILE A 77 -7.39 -12.71 9.89
N SER A 78 -6.42 -13.63 9.92
CA SER A 78 -6.65 -14.97 10.45
C SER A 78 -6.70 -14.98 11.99
N LYS A 79 -7.49 -15.89 12.57
CA LYS A 79 -7.60 -16.04 14.04
C LYS A 79 -6.26 -16.37 14.69
N LYS A 80 -5.46 -17.23 14.06
CA LYS A 80 -4.13 -17.62 14.55
C LYS A 80 -3.18 -16.41 14.61
N LEU A 81 -3.19 -15.57 13.58
CA LEU A 81 -2.34 -14.38 13.54
C LEU A 81 -2.75 -13.34 14.58
N ARG A 82 -4.06 -13.21 14.83
CA ARG A 82 -4.58 -12.33 15.88
C ARG A 82 -4.07 -12.74 17.27
N ALA A 83 -4.17 -14.03 17.61
CA ALA A 83 -3.69 -14.53 18.91
C ALA A 83 -2.19 -14.30 19.11
N VAL A 84 -1.38 -14.48 18.05
CA VAL A 84 0.07 -14.22 18.11
C VAL A 84 0.38 -12.74 18.36
N VAL A 85 -0.36 -11.83 17.74
CA VAL A 85 -0.13 -10.38 17.88
C VAL A 85 -0.67 -9.86 19.22
N GLU A 86 -1.80 -10.39 19.68
CA GLU A 86 -2.37 -10.12 21.00
C GLU A 86 -1.40 -10.45 22.13
N ASP A 87 -0.81 -11.64 22.08
CA ASP A 87 0.23 -12.03 23.03
C ASP A 87 1.45 -11.10 22.98
N LYS A 88 1.85 -10.61 21.79
CA LYS A 88 2.97 -9.67 21.67
C LYS A 88 2.67 -8.31 22.31
N TYR A 89 1.52 -7.70 22.04
CA TYR A 89 1.23 -6.36 22.58
C TYR A 89 0.89 -6.40 24.06
N ASN A 90 0.30 -7.50 24.55
CA ASN A 90 0.09 -7.71 25.98
C ASN A 90 1.44 -7.81 26.73
N ARG A 91 2.44 -8.48 26.14
CA ARG A 91 3.81 -8.53 26.67
C ARG A 91 4.53 -7.17 26.64
N ALA A 92 4.15 -6.31 25.70
CA ALA A 92 4.60 -4.91 25.66
C ALA A 92 3.84 -3.99 26.65
N GLY A 93 2.93 -4.55 27.45
CA GLY A 93 2.22 -3.83 28.50
C GLY A 93 1.08 -2.93 28.02
N VAL A 94 0.57 -3.14 26.79
CA VAL A 94 -0.57 -2.38 26.27
C VAL A 94 -1.79 -3.27 26.11
N GLU A 95 -2.98 -2.69 26.24
CA GLU A 95 -4.26 -3.38 26.11
C GLU A 95 -4.95 -3.03 24.80
N LYS A 96 -5.73 -3.96 24.27
CA LYS A 96 -6.56 -3.76 23.09
C LYS A 96 -7.40 -2.47 23.19
N GLY A 97 -7.32 -1.64 22.16
CA GLY A 97 -8.06 -0.38 22.04
C GLY A 97 -7.51 0.77 22.90
N LYS A 98 -6.44 0.55 23.68
CA LYS A 98 -5.82 1.56 24.55
C LYS A 98 -4.43 2.00 24.08
N TYR A 99 -4.10 1.76 22.83
CA TYR A 99 -2.84 2.21 22.24
C TYR A 99 -3.01 2.79 20.85
N VAL A 100 -2.09 3.67 20.48
CA VAL A 100 -1.93 4.22 19.14
C VAL A 100 -0.65 3.64 18.55
N VAL A 101 -0.74 3.10 17.34
CA VAL A 101 0.43 2.54 16.65
C VAL A 101 1.24 3.67 16.04
N ILE A 102 2.53 3.74 16.36
CA ILE A 102 3.49 4.66 15.76
C ILE A 102 4.35 3.88 14.76
N HIS A 103 4.43 4.36 13.52
CA HIS A 103 5.10 3.64 12.44
C HIS A 103 5.73 4.58 11.41
N GLY A 104 6.96 4.30 10.96
CA GLY A 104 7.71 5.20 10.08
C GLY A 104 8.84 5.94 10.79
N ILE A 105 9.45 5.28 11.76
CA ILE A 105 10.66 5.74 12.45
C ILE A 105 11.82 5.62 11.47
N GLU A 106 12.63 6.67 11.39
CA GLU A 106 13.88 6.62 10.65
C GLU A 106 14.82 5.60 11.31
N SER A 107 15.46 4.78 10.48
CA SER A 107 16.35 3.73 10.96
C SER A 107 17.48 3.57 9.93
N ASP A 108 18.70 3.46 10.42
CA ASP A 108 19.91 3.17 9.65
C ASP A 108 20.01 1.69 9.22
N SER A 109 19.15 0.82 9.75
CA SER A 109 19.08 -0.60 9.39
C SER A 109 18.83 -0.83 7.90
N VAL A 110 19.37 -1.93 7.37
CA VAL A 110 19.10 -2.43 6.01
C VAL A 110 17.61 -2.74 5.81
N ALA A 111 16.90 -3.07 6.90
CA ALA A 111 15.45 -3.28 6.91
C ALA A 111 14.67 -1.99 7.15
N ASN A 112 15.21 -0.84 6.74
CA ASN A 112 14.45 0.42 6.77
C ASN A 112 13.30 0.38 5.77
N MET A 113 12.28 1.18 6.04
CA MET A 113 11.09 1.27 5.21
C MET A 113 11.17 2.42 4.21
N LYS A 114 12.40 2.87 3.86
CA LYS A 114 12.58 3.97 2.91
C LYS A 114 12.10 3.55 1.53
N SER A 115 11.14 4.29 0.97
CA SER A 115 10.73 4.09 -0.41
C SER A 115 11.85 4.51 -1.36
N ARG A 116 11.98 3.77 -2.46
CA ARG A 116 13.00 4.07 -3.47
C ARG A 116 12.68 5.42 -4.14
N GLY A 117 13.52 6.43 -3.89
CA GLY A 117 13.36 7.78 -4.44
C GLY A 117 12.57 8.75 -3.55
N ASP A 118 12.35 8.39 -2.28
CA ASP A 118 11.70 9.22 -1.27
C ASP A 118 12.50 9.04 0.02
N ASP A 119 13.55 9.86 0.15
CA ASP A 119 14.56 9.74 1.20
C ASP A 119 14.10 10.37 2.54
N ASP A 120 13.03 11.16 2.51
CA ASP A 120 12.41 11.89 3.63
C ASP A 120 11.10 11.28 4.15
N CYS A 121 10.71 10.10 3.66
CA CYS A 121 9.52 9.37 4.10
C CYS A 121 9.49 8.89 5.56
N LEU A 122 10.58 9.04 6.31
CA LEU A 122 10.68 8.60 7.71
C LEU A 122 11.00 9.79 8.61
N LEU A 123 10.44 9.79 9.82
CA LEU A 123 10.71 10.84 10.81
C LEU A 123 11.74 10.37 11.83
N PRO A 124 12.69 11.24 12.23
CA PRO A 124 13.59 11.00 13.34
C PRO A 124 12.85 10.67 14.64
N LEU A 125 13.49 9.90 15.50
CA LEU A 125 12.89 9.40 16.73
C LEU A 125 12.55 10.52 17.72
N GLU A 126 13.31 11.61 17.73
CA GLU A 126 13.09 12.77 18.59
C GLU A 126 11.73 13.44 18.29
N LEU A 127 11.38 13.58 17.02
CA LEU A 127 10.07 14.10 16.62
C LEU A 127 8.95 13.13 16.99
N TRP A 128 9.19 11.82 16.85
CA TRP A 128 8.23 10.83 17.30
C TRP A 128 8.05 10.84 18.82
N ALA A 129 9.08 11.15 19.60
CA ALA A 129 9.01 11.27 21.05
C ALA A 129 8.09 12.43 21.47
N GLU A 130 8.16 13.56 20.78
CA GLU A 130 7.25 14.70 21.00
C GLU A 130 5.79 14.32 20.72
N ILE A 131 5.54 13.63 19.60
CA ILE A 131 4.21 13.14 19.25
C ILE A 131 3.70 12.12 20.28
N ALA A 132 4.56 11.19 20.71
CA ALA A 132 4.24 10.17 21.70
C ALA A 132 3.89 10.78 23.07
N LYS A 133 4.58 11.85 23.46
CA LYS A 133 4.30 12.60 24.67
C LYS A 133 2.90 13.22 24.63
N GLU A 134 2.52 13.83 23.50
CA GLU A 134 1.17 14.40 23.33
C GLU A 134 0.06 13.34 23.32
N ILE A 135 0.32 12.17 22.71
CA ILE A 135 -0.60 11.03 22.76
C ILE A 135 -0.84 10.60 24.22
N SER A 136 0.21 10.53 25.02
CA SER A 136 0.17 10.06 26.41
C SER A 136 -0.40 11.10 27.38
N SER A 137 -0.19 12.39 27.13
CA SER A 137 -0.60 13.50 28.01
C SER A 137 -2.06 13.92 27.83
N GLY A 138 -2.69 13.55 26.71
CA GLY A 138 -4.04 13.98 26.31
C GLY A 138 -5.22 13.48 27.18
N GLY A 139 -4.97 12.85 28.33
CA GLY A 139 -6.01 12.44 29.29
C GLY A 139 -6.98 11.35 28.80
N ASN A 140 -6.77 10.82 27.60
CA ASN A 140 -7.59 9.79 26.95
C ASN A 140 -7.18 8.35 27.35
N GLY A 141 -6.11 8.20 28.13
CA GLY A 141 -5.58 6.90 28.57
C GLY A 141 -4.95 6.08 27.45
N LEU A 142 -4.65 6.69 26.30
CA LEU A 142 -3.99 6.02 25.19
C LEU A 142 -2.47 5.99 25.40
N ARG A 143 -1.86 4.85 25.07
CA ARG A 143 -0.40 4.70 25.08
C ARG A 143 0.18 4.65 23.67
N PRO A 144 1.30 5.33 23.38
CA PRO A 144 2.03 5.14 22.14
C PRO A 144 2.66 3.75 22.11
N LEU A 145 2.53 3.05 20.98
CA LEU A 145 3.16 1.76 20.72
C LEU A 145 4.01 1.84 19.45
N PHE A 146 5.33 1.81 19.60
CA PHE A 146 6.27 1.93 18.50
C PHE A 146 6.46 0.60 17.77
N VAL A 147 6.31 0.62 16.44
CA VAL A 147 6.64 -0.54 15.61
C VAL A 147 8.08 -0.39 15.12
N MET A 148 8.95 -1.28 15.60
CA MET A 148 10.37 -1.22 15.28
C MET A 148 10.73 -2.19 14.14
N PRO A 149 11.58 -1.77 13.19
CA PRO A 149 12.11 -2.63 12.15
C PRO A 149 13.29 -3.51 12.61
N HIS A 150 13.91 -3.20 13.75
CA HIS A 150 15.00 -4.00 14.32
C HIS A 150 15.12 -3.77 15.84
N GLU A 151 15.56 -4.79 16.57
CA GLU A 151 15.79 -4.74 18.03
C GLU A 151 16.88 -3.73 18.46
N LYS A 152 17.75 -3.29 17.53
CA LYS A 152 18.85 -2.37 17.84
C LYS A 152 18.36 -0.98 18.23
N HIS A 153 17.17 -0.59 17.79
CA HIS A 153 16.56 0.70 18.11
C HIS A 153 15.91 0.72 19.50
N ARG A 154 15.96 -0.40 20.24
CA ARG A 154 15.39 -0.48 21.59
C ARG A 154 16.06 0.51 22.54
N GLU A 155 17.40 0.48 22.60
CA GLU A 155 18.18 1.33 23.50
C GLU A 155 17.92 2.82 23.20
N GLU A 156 17.88 3.17 21.91
CA GLU A 156 17.60 4.52 21.44
C GLU A 156 16.20 5.01 21.84
N ILE A 157 15.18 4.16 21.75
CA ILE A 157 13.81 4.48 22.17
C ILE A 157 13.71 4.63 23.69
N GLU A 158 14.32 3.72 24.43
CA GLU A 158 14.34 3.81 25.90
C GLU A 158 15.09 5.07 26.37
N GLU A 159 16.14 5.50 25.67
CA GLU A 159 16.89 6.73 25.97
C GLU A 159 16.14 8.02 25.58
N ILE A 160 15.56 8.08 24.37
CA ILE A 160 14.95 9.32 23.83
C ILE A 160 13.50 9.48 24.27
N VAL A 161 12.71 8.40 24.23
CA VAL A 161 11.26 8.43 24.54
C VAL A 161 11.01 8.10 26.02
N GLY A 162 11.81 7.19 26.58
CA GLY A 162 11.76 6.77 27.99
C GLY A 162 11.46 5.28 28.18
N GLU A 163 11.86 4.74 29.33
CA GLU A 163 11.76 3.30 29.70
C GLU A 163 10.32 2.77 29.74
N GLU A 164 9.34 3.65 30.00
CA GLU A 164 7.91 3.32 30.02
C GLU A 164 7.31 3.20 28.60
N THR A 165 8.12 3.30 27.55
CA THR A 165 7.64 3.25 26.16
C THR A 165 7.34 1.83 25.72
N ALA A 166 6.14 1.61 25.18
CA ALA A 166 5.81 0.33 24.58
C ALA A 166 6.35 0.27 23.14
N TYR A 167 7.04 -0.82 22.80
CA TYR A 167 7.51 -1.08 21.45
C TYR A 167 7.28 -2.54 21.07
N LEU A 168 7.22 -2.81 19.77
CA LEU A 168 6.91 -4.14 19.27
C LEU A 168 7.57 -4.41 17.93
N PHE A 169 8.19 -5.59 17.83
CA PHE A 169 8.80 -6.05 16.59
C PHE A 169 7.80 -6.83 15.73
N ILE A 170 7.53 -6.28 14.54
CA ILE A 170 6.61 -6.85 13.57
C ILE A 170 7.40 -7.33 12.36
N THR A 171 7.24 -8.61 12.01
CA THR A 171 7.99 -9.22 10.90
C THR A 171 7.22 -9.27 9.58
N THR A 172 5.90 -9.05 9.62
CA THR A 172 5.05 -9.24 8.45
C THR A 172 3.94 -8.18 8.37
N PRO A 173 3.52 -7.78 7.16
CA PRO A 173 2.38 -6.88 6.98
C PRO A 173 1.09 -7.39 7.63
N GLY A 174 0.89 -8.72 7.66
CA GLY A 174 -0.27 -9.31 8.33
C GLY A 174 -0.26 -9.08 9.85
N GLN A 175 0.90 -9.19 10.51
CA GLN A 175 1.02 -8.87 11.93
C GLN A 175 0.78 -7.38 12.18
N LEU A 176 1.30 -6.49 11.32
CA LEU A 176 1.03 -5.05 11.41
C LEU A 176 -0.47 -4.76 11.28
N THR A 177 -1.15 -5.42 10.35
CA THR A 177 -2.61 -5.27 10.17
C THR A 177 -3.39 -5.71 11.40
N CYS A 178 -2.99 -6.81 12.04
CA CYS A 178 -3.59 -7.25 13.31
C CYS A 178 -3.42 -6.22 14.41
N LEU A 179 -2.22 -5.64 14.51
CA LEU A 179 -1.89 -4.65 15.53
C LEU A 179 -2.75 -3.39 15.35
N ILE A 180 -2.81 -2.87 14.12
CA ILE A 180 -3.64 -1.72 13.74
C ILE A 180 -5.14 -2.01 13.99
N ASN A 181 -5.60 -3.22 13.68
CA ASN A 181 -6.99 -3.58 13.92
C ASN A 181 -7.39 -3.49 15.39
N ASP A 182 -6.46 -3.80 16.29
CA ASP A 182 -6.67 -3.83 17.73
C ASP A 182 -6.27 -2.53 18.43
N SER A 183 -5.73 -1.54 17.71
CA SER A 183 -5.38 -0.21 18.22
C SER A 183 -6.58 0.75 18.22
N ALA A 184 -6.42 1.90 18.89
CA ALA A 184 -7.34 3.04 18.80
C ALA A 184 -7.20 3.77 17.45
N GLY A 185 -5.98 3.82 16.91
CA GLY A 185 -5.65 4.46 15.64
C GLY A 185 -4.18 4.25 15.28
N VAL A 186 -3.74 4.91 14.21
CA VAL A 186 -2.35 4.87 13.72
C VAL A 186 -1.86 6.28 13.45
N VAL A 187 -0.64 6.58 13.92
CA VAL A 187 0.11 7.73 13.44
C VAL A 187 1.31 7.21 12.68
N ALA A 188 1.39 7.54 11.40
CA ALA A 188 2.46 7.06 10.55
C ALA A 188 2.84 8.10 9.50
N THR A 189 4.08 8.02 9.02
CA THR A 189 4.45 8.64 7.75
C THR A 189 3.80 7.90 6.57
N ASN A 190 4.14 8.23 5.33
CA ASN A 190 3.64 7.63 4.07
C ASN A 190 4.04 6.16 3.85
N THR A 191 3.95 5.34 4.88
CA THR A 191 4.23 3.91 4.91
C THR A 191 2.97 3.08 4.65
N ALA A 192 3.14 1.77 4.46
CA ALA A 192 2.05 0.81 4.30
C ALA A 192 1.05 0.82 5.48
N ALA A 193 1.43 1.30 6.66
CA ALA A 193 0.56 1.38 7.83
C ALA A 193 -0.70 2.21 7.56
N VAL A 194 -0.59 3.33 6.82
CA VAL A 194 -1.73 4.18 6.42
C VAL A 194 -2.73 3.39 5.58
N GLN A 195 -2.24 2.61 4.62
CA GLN A 195 -3.11 1.80 3.76
C GLN A 195 -3.79 0.68 4.53
N LEU A 196 -3.08 0.05 5.46
CA LEU A 196 -3.64 -1.00 6.32
C LEU A 196 -4.67 -0.46 7.32
N ALA A 197 -4.46 0.74 7.86
CA ALA A 197 -5.42 1.44 8.70
C ALA A 197 -6.72 1.73 7.95
N ASN A 198 -6.60 2.31 6.75
CA ASN A 198 -7.73 2.52 5.85
C ASN A 198 -8.48 1.21 5.55
N ALA A 199 -7.77 0.11 5.34
CA ALA A 199 -8.38 -1.18 5.08
C ALA A 199 -9.17 -1.78 6.26
N ARG A 200 -8.91 -1.29 7.47
CA ARG A 200 -9.52 -1.71 8.74
C ARG A 200 -10.42 -0.63 9.35
N ASP A 201 -10.72 0.43 8.60
CA ASP A 201 -11.54 1.56 9.05
C ASP A 201 -11.00 2.18 10.36
N LYS A 202 -9.67 2.32 10.45
CA LYS A 202 -8.98 2.91 11.60
C LYS A 202 -8.58 4.36 11.31
N PRO A 203 -8.75 5.27 12.29
CA PRO A 203 -8.26 6.63 12.18
C PRO A 203 -6.73 6.67 12.17
#